data_AF-A0A5B9DB43-F1
#
_entry.id   AF-A0A5B9DB43-F1
#
_cell.length_a   1.000
_cell.length_b   1.000
_cell.length_c   1.000
_cell.angle_alpha   90.00
_cell.angle_beta   90.00
_cell.angle_gamma   90.00
#
_symmetry.space_group_name_H-M   'P 1'
#
loop_
_entity.id
_entity.type
_entity.pdbx_description
1 polymer ?
#
loop_
_entity_poly.entity_id
_entity_poly.type
_entity_poly.pdbx_seq_one_letter_code
_entity_poly.pdbx_strand_id
1 'polypeptide(L)'
;MAKKKKGKSTGQSFDLSGKLKNIQTLVLTKRPKEAIAYQYMLFTMICGMKYREAKHPSQSIRDFAMTMVRNHSLNPANVYPFVQEVEHIIYGGRQPDNEAYQRSLERFGEVFREITGKKLPKL
;
A
#
# COMPACT_ATOMS: atom_id res chain seq x y z
N MET A 1 26.34 3.18 -36.64
CA MET A 1 24.92 3.34 -36.23
C MET A 1 24.56 2.25 -35.24
N ALA A 2 24.45 2.56 -33.95
CA ALA A 2 24.19 1.57 -32.89
C ALA A 2 22.68 1.30 -32.76
N LYS A 3 22.26 0.05 -32.99
CA LYS A 3 20.89 -0.43 -32.80
C LYS A 3 20.46 -0.24 -31.34
N LYS A 4 19.51 0.67 -31.13
CA LYS A 4 18.80 0.88 -29.85
C LYS A 4 18.04 -0.40 -29.50
N LYS A 5 18.50 -1.14 -28.48
CA LYS A 5 17.75 -2.28 -27.91
C LYS A 5 16.43 -1.75 -27.34
N LYS A 6 15.31 -2.03 -28.02
CA LYS A 6 13.96 -1.88 -27.46
C LYS A 6 13.88 -2.81 -26.25
N GLY A 7 13.91 -2.25 -25.04
CA GLY A 7 13.61 -2.97 -23.82
C GLY A 7 12.22 -3.59 -23.97
N LYS A 8 12.14 -4.92 -23.92
CA LYS A 8 10.89 -5.65 -23.80
C LYS A 8 10.22 -5.16 -22.52
N SER A 9 9.13 -4.42 -22.64
CA SER A 9 8.17 -4.25 -21.56
C SER A 9 7.53 -5.62 -21.30
N THR A 10 8.18 -6.44 -20.48
CA THR A 10 7.53 -7.57 -19.83
C THR A 10 6.48 -6.99 -18.90
N GLY A 11 5.28 -6.76 -19.46
CA GLY A 11 4.09 -6.49 -18.68
C GLY A 11 3.79 -7.74 -17.86
N GLN A 12 4.45 -7.89 -16.70
CA GLN A 12 3.92 -8.73 -15.65
C GLN A 12 2.54 -8.18 -15.34
N SER A 13 1.51 -8.98 -15.58
CA SER A 13 0.18 -8.68 -15.09
C SER A 13 0.29 -8.45 -13.59
N PHE A 14 -0.19 -7.31 -13.11
CA PHE A 14 -0.22 -7.03 -11.68
C PHE A 14 -1.22 -7.98 -11.03
N ASP A 15 -0.72 -9.03 -10.37
CA ASP A 15 -1.54 -9.96 -9.61
C ASP A 15 -1.91 -9.35 -8.26
N LEU A 16 -2.95 -8.51 -8.27
CA LEU A 16 -3.54 -7.97 -7.04
C LEU A 16 -4.08 -9.09 -6.15
N SER A 17 -4.65 -10.14 -6.73
CA SER A 17 -5.30 -11.22 -5.99
C SER A 17 -4.28 -12.00 -5.16
N GLY A 18 -3.16 -12.41 -5.76
CA GLY A 18 -2.06 -13.06 -5.05
C GLY A 18 -1.46 -12.17 -3.95
N LYS A 19 -1.32 -10.87 -4.21
CA LYS A 19 -0.84 -9.91 -3.20
C LYS A 19 -1.81 -9.77 -2.01
N LEU A 20 -3.11 -9.75 -2.27
CA LEU A 20 -4.13 -9.71 -1.22
C LEU A 20 -4.17 -11.02 -0.41
N LYS A 21 -4.01 -12.18 -1.07
CA LYS A 21 -3.85 -13.47 -0.38
C LYS A 21 -2.63 -13.49 0.54
N ASN A 22 -1.55 -12.80 0.19
CA ASN A 22 -0.38 -12.72 1.08
C ASN A 22 -0.72 -12.03 2.40
N ILE A 23 -1.59 -11.01 2.41
CA ILE A 23 -2.07 -10.39 3.65
C ILE A 23 -2.80 -11.43 4.52
N GLN A 24 -3.71 -12.21 3.92
CA GLN A 24 -4.41 -13.29 4.62
C GLN A 24 -3.44 -14.30 5.23
N THR A 25 -2.47 -14.77 4.43
CA THR A 25 -1.46 -15.73 4.88
C THR A 25 -0.63 -15.17 6.05
N LEU A 26 -0.25 -13.90 6.01
CA LEU A 26 0.50 -13.26 7.10
C LEU A 26 -0.32 -13.23 8.39
N VAL A 27 -1.61 -12.94 8.32
CA VAL A 27 -2.49 -12.98 9.50
C VAL A 27 -2.67 -14.41 10.02
N LEU A 28 -2.95 -15.38 9.14
CA LEU A 28 -3.12 -16.79 9.49
C LEU A 28 -1.86 -17.39 10.14
N THR A 29 -0.68 -16.90 9.74
CA THR A 29 0.62 -17.33 10.28
C THR A 29 1.07 -16.48 11.47
N LYS A 30 0.16 -15.73 12.12
CA LYS A 30 0.41 -14.92 13.32
C LYS A 30 1.43 -13.78 13.12
N ARG A 31 1.45 -13.18 11.92
CA ARG A 31 2.30 -12.05 11.53
C ARG A 31 1.49 -10.80 11.16
N PRO A 32 0.58 -10.31 12.03
CA PRO A 32 -0.31 -9.19 11.72
C PRO A 32 0.46 -7.87 11.50
N LYS A 33 1.58 -7.66 12.19
CA LYS A 33 2.47 -6.51 11.96
C LYS A 33 2.97 -6.46 10.52
N GLU A 34 3.35 -7.61 9.98
CA GLU A 34 3.85 -7.72 8.62
C GLU A 34 2.72 -7.61 7.59
N ALA A 35 1.53 -8.12 7.92
CA ALA A 35 0.34 -7.91 7.09
C ALA A 35 0.04 -6.42 6.90
N ILE A 36 0.17 -5.62 7.96
CA ILE A 36 -0.03 -4.15 7.92
C ILE A 36 1.09 -3.45 7.16
N ALA A 37 2.35 -3.86 7.35
CA ALA A 37 3.45 -3.37 6.50
C ALA A 37 3.21 -3.68 5.01
N TYR A 38 2.65 -4.87 4.72
CA TYR A 38 2.29 -5.28 3.37
C TYR A 38 1.14 -4.44 2.78
N GLN A 39 0.16 -4.02 3.59
CA GLN A 39 -0.88 -3.06 3.16
C GLN A 39 -0.24 -1.76 2.66
N TYR A 40 0.72 -1.20 3.39
CA TYR A 40 1.44 0.01 2.94
C TYR A 40 2.24 -0.24 1.66
N MET A 41 2.88 -1.40 1.54
CA MET A 41 3.57 -1.78 0.31
C MET A 41 2.61 -1.86 -0.89
N LEU A 42 1.38 -2.34 -0.70
CA LEU A 42 0.35 -2.31 -1.74
C LEU A 42 -0.12 -0.91 -2.06
N PHE A 43 -0.31 -0.05 -1.07
CA PHE A 43 -0.63 1.36 -1.30
C PHE A 43 0.40 2.03 -2.21
N THR A 44 1.71 1.88 -1.93
CA THR A 44 2.76 2.47 -2.78
C THR A 44 2.78 1.88 -4.19
N MET A 45 2.61 0.55 -4.33
CA MET A 45 2.52 -0.10 -5.62
C MET A 45 1.31 0.39 -6.44
N ILE A 46 0.14 0.50 -5.81
CA ILE A 46 -1.09 0.93 -6.49
C ILE A 46 -0.98 2.40 -6.91
N CYS A 47 -0.41 3.26 -6.07
CA CYS A 47 -0.08 4.64 -6.46
C CYS A 47 0.87 4.67 -7.66
N GLY A 48 1.94 3.88 -7.65
CA GLY A 48 2.89 3.78 -8.76
C GLY A 48 2.25 3.34 -10.07
N MET A 49 1.28 2.41 -10.03
CA MET A 49 0.56 2.01 -11.24
C MET A 49 -0.44 3.06 -11.71
N LYS A 50 -1.19 3.67 -10.79
CA LYS A 50 -2.27 4.61 -11.11
C LYS A 50 -1.73 5.97 -11.57
N TYR A 51 -0.75 6.49 -10.86
CA TYR A 51 -0.25 7.85 -11.02
C TYR A 51 1.14 7.92 -11.65
N ARG A 52 1.81 6.77 -11.86
CA ARG A 52 3.23 6.67 -12.28
C ARG A 52 4.20 7.31 -11.27
N GLU A 53 3.78 7.40 -10.01
CA GLU A 53 4.55 8.00 -8.91
C GLU A 53 5.02 6.89 -7.96
N ALA A 54 6.33 6.60 -7.99
CA ALA A 54 6.93 5.56 -7.18
C ALA A 54 7.56 6.15 -5.91
N LYS A 55 7.39 5.46 -4.78
CA LYS A 55 8.03 5.86 -3.52
C LYS A 55 9.55 5.74 -3.65
N HIS A 56 10.27 6.82 -3.33
CA HIS A 56 11.73 6.78 -3.28
C HIS A 56 12.22 5.98 -2.04
N PRO A 57 13.33 5.23 -2.11
CA PRO A 57 13.84 4.45 -0.98
C PRO A 57 14.11 5.28 0.28
N SER A 58 14.65 6.51 0.13
CA SER A 58 14.92 7.42 1.25
C SER A 58 13.69 8.18 1.75
N GLN A 59 12.56 8.12 1.05
CA GLN A 59 11.35 8.83 1.43
C GLN A 59 10.71 8.13 2.64
N SER A 60 10.23 8.89 3.63
CA SER A 60 9.48 8.28 4.74
C SER A 60 8.09 7.82 4.30
N ILE A 61 7.40 7.08 5.16
CA ILE A 61 6.02 6.65 4.91
C ILE A 61 5.11 7.88 4.77
N ARG A 62 5.28 8.84 5.68
CA ARG A 62 4.57 10.12 5.71
C ARG A 62 4.89 11.03 4.53
N ASP A 63 6.16 11.15 4.14
CA ASP A 63 6.53 12.01 3.00
C ASP A 63 5.86 11.53 1.71
N PHE A 64 5.83 10.22 1.48
CA PHE A 64 5.16 9.66 0.31
C PHE A 64 3.65 9.95 0.33
N ALA A 65 3.03 9.81 1.50
CA ALA A 65 1.62 10.14 1.68
C ALA A 65 1.32 11.62 1.39
N MET A 66 2.18 12.53 1.86
CA MET A 66 2.09 13.96 1.57
C MET A 66 2.22 14.25 0.06
N THR A 67 3.16 13.58 -0.63
CA THR A 67 3.28 13.66 -2.09
C THR A 67 1.99 13.23 -2.78
N MET A 68 1.37 12.12 -2.37
CA MET A 68 0.14 11.63 -3.00
C MET A 68 -1.03 12.59 -2.81
N VAL A 69 -1.22 13.11 -1.60
CA VAL A 69 -2.27 14.10 -1.30
C VAL A 69 -2.04 15.37 -2.13
N ARG A 70 -0.82 15.91 -2.12
CA ARG A 70 -0.49 17.17 -2.80
C ARG A 70 -0.57 17.07 -4.33
N ASN A 71 0.03 16.04 -4.91
CA ASN A 71 0.23 15.96 -6.36
C ASN A 71 -0.91 15.25 -7.08
N HIS A 72 -1.67 14.40 -6.39
CA HIS A 72 -2.75 13.60 -6.98
C HIS A 72 -4.11 13.85 -6.34
N SER A 73 -4.22 14.88 -5.48
CA SER A 73 -5.47 15.28 -4.83
C SER A 73 -6.15 14.15 -4.07
N LEU A 74 -5.36 13.22 -3.50
CA LEU A 74 -5.92 12.23 -2.60
C LEU A 74 -6.48 12.91 -1.35
N ASN A 75 -7.58 12.40 -0.83
CA ASN A 75 -8.24 12.91 0.35
C ASN A 75 -7.35 12.71 1.59
N PRO A 76 -6.88 13.80 2.23
CA PRO A 76 -6.05 13.69 3.42
C PRO A 76 -6.76 12.98 4.57
N ALA A 77 -8.09 13.06 4.65
CA ALA A 77 -8.89 12.40 5.68
C ALA A 77 -8.88 10.87 5.55
N ASN A 78 -8.55 10.33 4.37
CA ASN A 78 -8.41 8.89 4.15
C ASN A 78 -6.94 8.46 4.27
N VAL A 79 -6.04 9.19 3.60
CA VAL A 79 -4.63 8.80 3.48
C VAL A 79 -3.86 8.95 4.80
N TYR A 80 -4.01 10.07 5.51
CA TYR A 80 -3.20 10.32 6.69
C TYR A 80 -3.54 9.39 7.86
N PRO A 81 -4.81 9.11 8.19
CA PRO A 81 -5.11 8.13 9.24
C PRO A 81 -4.60 6.73 8.92
N PHE A 82 -4.65 6.30 7.65
CA PHE A 82 -4.08 5.01 7.24
C PHE A 82 -2.57 4.97 7.50
N VAL A 83 -1.85 5.98 7.02
CA VAL A 83 -0.38 6.05 7.11
C VAL A 83 0.09 6.20 8.56
N GLN A 84 -0.62 6.98 9.38
CA GLN A 84 -0.32 7.11 10.80
C GLN A 84 -0.47 5.78 11.55
N GLU A 85 -1.52 4.98 11.23
CA GLU A 85 -1.69 3.65 11.81
C GLU A 85 -0.51 2.73 11.47
N VAL A 86 -0.13 2.72 10.19
CA VAL A 86 1.02 1.94 9.71
C VAL A 86 2.29 2.34 10.43
N GLU A 87 2.60 3.64 10.53
CA GLU A 87 3.78 4.14 11.23
C GLU A 87 3.77 3.72 12.71
N HIS A 88 2.63 3.90 13.39
CA HIS A 88 2.50 3.55 14.78
C HIS A 88 2.75 2.05 15.02
N ILE A 89 2.29 1.18 14.13
CA ILE A 89 2.46 -0.27 14.28
C ILE A 89 3.86 -0.74 13.89
N ILE A 90 4.43 -0.19 12.81
CA ILE A 90 5.77 -0.55 12.36
C ILE A 90 6.81 -0.11 13.39
N TYR A 91 6.71 1.12 13.90
CA TYR A 91 7.70 1.72 14.79
C TYR A 91 7.36 1.62 16.29
N GLY A 92 6.12 1.35 16.68
CA GLY A 92 5.66 1.37 18.08
C GLY A 92 6.04 0.16 18.94
N GLY A 93 6.87 -0.75 18.43
CA GLY A 93 7.48 -1.85 19.21
C GLY A 93 6.52 -2.95 19.71
N ARG A 94 5.20 -2.77 19.63
CA ARG A 94 4.20 -3.76 20.07
C ARG A 94 3.62 -4.54 18.89
N GLN A 95 3.24 -5.79 19.15
CA GLN A 95 2.46 -6.57 18.19
C GLN A 95 1.03 -6.02 18.13
N PRO A 96 0.48 -5.78 16.92
CA PRO A 96 -0.90 -5.36 16.79
C PRO A 96 -1.83 -6.51 17.14
N ASP A 97 -2.91 -6.19 17.85
CA ASP A 97 -4.01 -7.10 18.09
C ASP A 97 -4.94 -7.18 16.86
N ASN A 98 -5.97 -8.04 16.97
CA ASN A 98 -6.94 -8.20 15.89
C ASN A 98 -7.68 -6.90 15.59
N GLU A 99 -7.99 -6.08 16.59
CA GLU A 99 -8.70 -4.82 16.39
C GLU A 99 -7.85 -3.81 15.61
N ALA A 100 -6.56 -3.67 15.97
CA ALA A 100 -5.61 -2.84 15.24
C ALA A 100 -5.45 -3.30 13.80
N TYR A 101 -5.40 -4.62 13.57
CA TYR A 101 -5.38 -5.17 12.22
C TYR A 101 -6.65 -4.82 11.43
N GLN A 102 -7.84 -5.01 12.01
CA GLN A 102 -9.10 -4.70 11.33
C GLN A 102 -9.23 -3.21 11.01
N ARG A 103 -8.89 -2.32 11.97
CA ARG A 103 -8.86 -0.88 11.74
C ARG A 103 -7.90 -0.49 10.62
N SER A 104 -6.70 -1.08 10.58
CA SER A 104 -5.74 -0.84 9.50
C SER A 104 -6.29 -1.31 8.16
N LEU A 105 -6.96 -2.47 8.13
CA LEU A 105 -7.55 -3.04 6.92
C LEU A 105 -8.72 -2.18 6.38
N GLU A 106 -9.58 -1.68 7.27
CA GLU A 106 -10.66 -0.74 6.91
C GLU A 106 -10.11 0.55 6.29
N ARG A 107 -9.13 1.17 6.96
CA ARG A 107 -8.45 2.38 6.45
C ARG A 107 -7.76 2.12 5.11
N PHE A 108 -7.09 0.98 4.96
CA PHE A 108 -6.52 0.56 3.69
C PHE A 108 -7.59 0.39 2.61
N GLY A 109 -8.75 -0.16 2.96
CA GLY A 109 -9.88 -0.34 2.05
C GLY A 109 -10.43 0.98 1.50
N GLU A 110 -10.54 2.02 2.33
CA GLU A 110 -10.96 3.36 1.90
C GLU A 110 -9.94 3.99 0.94
N VAL A 111 -8.65 3.96 1.30
CA VAL A 111 -7.58 4.48 0.42
C VAL A 111 -7.49 3.69 -0.88
N PHE A 112 -7.64 2.36 -0.83
CA PHE A 112 -7.68 1.50 -2.00
C PHE A 112 -8.83 1.88 -2.93
N ARG A 113 -10.03 2.11 -2.37
CA ARG A 113 -11.21 2.50 -3.14
C ARG A 113 -11.03 3.85 -3.79
N GLU A 114 -10.43 4.79 -3.09
CA GLU A 114 -10.16 6.12 -3.62
C GLU A 114 -9.23 6.07 -4.85
N ILE A 115 -8.14 5.31 -4.76
CA ILE A 115 -7.14 5.24 -5.85
C ILE A 115 -7.64 4.41 -7.04
N THR A 116 -8.32 3.29 -6.76
CA THR A 116 -8.70 2.32 -7.79
C THR A 116 -10.12 2.48 -8.32
N GLY A 117 -10.99 3.20 -7.59
CA GLY A 117 -12.43 3.27 -7.85
C GLY A 117 -13.19 1.98 -7.49
N LYS A 118 -12.54 0.98 -6.88
CA LYS A 118 -13.12 -0.34 -6.59
C LYS A 118 -13.08 -0.63 -5.09
N LYS A 119 -14.08 -1.33 -4.57
CA LYS A 119 -14.02 -1.82 -3.19
C LYS A 119 -12.88 -2.84 -3.04
N LEU A 120 -12.22 -2.81 -1.88
CA LEU A 120 -11.24 -3.83 -1.54
C LEU A 120 -11.93 -5.21 -1.52
N PRO A 121 -11.38 -6.23 -2.20
CA PRO A 121 -11.88 -7.60 -2.08
C PRO A 121 -11.85 -8.07 -0.63
N LYS A 122 -12.83 -8.88 -0.23
CA LYS A 122 -12.86 -9.43 1.12
C LYS A 122 -11.60 -10.27 1.37
N LEU A 123 -10.94 -9.98 2.50
CA LEU A 123 -9.78 -10.71 3.01
C LEU A 123 -10.19 -11.56 4.21
#